data_AF-C4FLL6-F1
#
_entry.id   AF-C4FLL6-F1
#
_cell.length_a   1.000
_cell.length_b   1.000
_cell.length_c   1.000
_cell.angle_alpha   90.00
_cell.angle_beta   90.00
_cell.angle_gamma   90.00
#
_symmetry.space_group_name_H-M   'P 1'
#
loop_
_entity.id
_entity.type
_entity.pdbx_description
1 polymer ?
#
loop_
_entity_poly.entity_id
_entity_poly.type
_entity_poly.pdbx_seq_one_letter_code
_entity_poly.pdbx_strand_id
1 'polypeptide(L)'
;MITLQCQLEFQNTQDKEAVLDLMRRFSSAMRYAYQRLLEGEKRKDLKKYLSKLFDINTRYSDDSTFLTKSTISSCKERGQNPKKLIFGLRKLFEQLKKNHLTGKRRKELKAKWKESRHGNLYSRGDKSKQGNLNLRFEWINDELYLRINTGNRQYIYAKVIRSVERKNDKWIEFMFMLENAYRYGEWFPYSVNLKIKNSNVYAFISVEEKLPHITIKKDNGIIGIDVNAYPFHLALAFTLQKGKRGLGFKEKLPKNYKELLNDSD
;
A
#
# COMPACT_ATOMS: atom_id res chain seq x y z
N MET A 1 -8.75 -1.77 -4.71
CA MET A 1 -7.72 -0.77 -4.35
C MET A 1 -6.40 -1.22 -4.93
N ILE A 2 -5.77 -0.39 -5.74
CA ILE A 2 -4.46 -0.69 -6.34
C ILE A 2 -3.36 0.06 -5.60
N THR A 3 -2.12 -0.44 -5.66
CA THR A 3 -0.95 0.26 -5.13
C THR A 3 0.08 0.48 -6.24
N LEU A 4 0.42 1.73 -6.48
CA LEU A 4 1.42 2.18 -7.45
C LEU A 4 2.70 2.56 -6.71
N GLN A 5 3.87 2.39 -7.33
CA GLN A 5 5.16 2.73 -6.73
C GLN A 5 5.94 3.67 -7.66
N CYS A 6 6.56 4.71 -7.12
CA CYS A 6 7.57 5.52 -7.81
C CYS A 6 8.74 5.85 -6.88
N GLN A 7 9.90 6.17 -7.47
CA GLN A 7 11.04 6.71 -6.73
C GLN A 7 10.92 8.24 -6.65
N LEU A 8 11.42 8.82 -5.57
CA LEU A 8 11.50 10.27 -5.37
C LEU A 8 12.95 10.72 -5.42
N GLU A 9 13.22 11.71 -6.27
CA GLU A 9 14.51 12.39 -6.38
C GLU A 9 14.40 13.79 -5.78
N PHE A 10 15.36 14.13 -4.90
CA PHE A 10 15.42 15.42 -4.23
C PHE A 10 16.49 16.27 -4.90
N GLN A 11 16.19 17.54 -5.15
CA GLN A 11 17.12 18.46 -5.81
C GLN A 11 18.37 18.74 -4.95
N ASN A 12 18.20 18.81 -3.64
CA ASN A 12 19.29 19.06 -2.70
C ASN A 12 19.27 18.06 -1.53
N THR A 13 20.42 17.91 -0.87
CA THR A 13 20.60 16.99 0.25
C THR A 13 19.86 17.44 1.51
N GLN A 14 19.74 18.76 1.73
CA GLN A 14 19.08 19.35 2.90
C GLN A 14 17.59 18.98 2.95
N ASP A 15 16.91 19.06 1.81
CA ASP A 15 15.51 18.68 1.65
C ASP A 15 15.30 17.19 1.89
N LYS A 16 16.19 16.36 1.33
CA LYS A 16 16.17 14.92 1.59
C LYS A 16 16.32 14.64 3.09
N GLU A 17 17.26 15.28 3.76
CA GLU A 17 17.48 15.14 5.21
C GLU A 17 16.27 15.59 6.03
N ALA A 18 15.65 16.71 5.68
CA ALA A 18 14.44 17.21 6.34
C ALA A 18 13.27 16.22 6.20
N VAL A 19 13.07 15.63 5.01
CA VAL A 19 12.06 14.60 4.80
C VAL A 19 12.39 13.32 5.56
N LEU A 20 13.65 12.89 5.58
CA LEU A 20 14.09 11.72 6.36
C LEU A 20 13.87 11.92 7.86
N ASP A 21 14.11 13.13 8.38
CA ASP A 21 13.82 13.47 9.76
C ASP A 21 12.31 13.44 10.05
N LEU A 22 11.48 14.00 9.17
CA LEU A 22 10.02 13.90 9.27
C LEU A 22 9.55 12.43 9.29
N MET A 23 10.08 11.59 8.41
CA MET A 23 9.78 10.15 8.38
C MET A 23 10.16 9.46 9.71
N ARG A 24 11.33 9.82 10.27
CA ARG A 24 11.81 9.32 11.57
C ARG A 24 10.88 9.73 12.71
N ARG A 25 10.45 10.99 12.75
CA ARG A 25 9.50 11.51 13.76
C ARG A 25 8.13 10.87 13.62
N PHE A 26 7.59 10.78 12.41
CA PHE A 26 6.33 10.06 12.14
C PHE A 26 6.37 8.59 12.57
N SER A 27 7.43 7.87 12.20
CA SER A 27 7.60 6.46 12.59
C SER A 27 7.69 6.31 14.10
N SER A 28 8.26 7.28 14.81
CA SER A 28 8.34 7.29 16.27
C SER A 28 6.97 7.55 16.90
N ALA A 29 6.20 8.51 16.36
CA ALA A 29 4.82 8.75 16.74
C ALA A 29 3.92 7.52 16.54
N MET A 30 4.07 6.80 15.43
CA MET A 30 3.35 5.56 15.15
C MET A 30 3.63 4.48 16.20
N ARG A 31 4.90 4.27 16.57
CA ARG A 31 5.30 3.30 17.60
C ARG A 31 4.79 3.68 18.99
N TYR A 32 4.87 4.96 19.35
CA TYR A 32 4.34 5.46 20.60
C TYR A 32 2.81 5.25 20.67
N ALA A 33 2.10 5.65 19.60
CA ALA A 33 0.67 5.43 19.49
C ALA A 33 0.29 3.94 19.58
N TYR A 34 1.13 3.05 19.04
CA TYR A 34 0.90 1.61 19.10
C TYR A 34 0.88 1.11 20.55
N GLN A 35 1.88 1.51 21.34
CA GLN A 35 1.96 1.13 22.74
C GLN A 35 0.75 1.68 23.54
N ARG A 36 0.42 2.96 23.36
CA ARG A 36 -0.71 3.60 24.04
C ARG A 36 -2.06 2.98 23.67
N LEU A 37 -2.27 2.64 22.40
CA LEU A 37 -3.50 1.97 21.96
C LEU A 37 -3.62 0.54 22.51
N LEU A 38 -2.51 -0.16 22.78
CA LEU A 38 -2.54 -1.45 23.47
C LEU A 38 -2.84 -1.32 24.97
N GLU A 39 -2.51 -0.18 25.58
CA GLU A 39 -2.81 0.14 26.98
C GLU A 39 -4.25 0.67 27.18
N GLY A 40 -5.00 0.86 26.09
CA GLY A 40 -6.42 1.26 26.13
C GLY A 40 -6.69 2.76 25.95
N GLU A 41 -5.67 3.56 25.65
CA GLU A 41 -5.88 4.99 25.37
C GLU A 41 -6.75 5.24 24.14
N LYS A 42 -7.53 6.34 24.17
CA LYS A 42 -8.41 6.69 23.05
C LYS A 42 -7.69 7.50 21.99
N ARG A 43 -8.07 7.29 20.72
CA ARG A 43 -7.53 8.02 19.55
C ARG A 43 -7.60 9.55 19.70
N LYS A 44 -8.71 10.06 20.25
CA LYS A 44 -8.97 11.50 20.34
C LYS A 44 -7.89 12.20 21.19
N ASP A 45 -7.44 11.55 22.26
CA ASP A 45 -6.49 12.09 23.21
C ASP A 45 -5.06 12.06 22.63
N LEU A 46 -4.75 11.03 21.85
CA LEU A 46 -3.44 10.85 21.21
C LEU A 46 -3.12 11.91 20.15
N LYS A 47 -4.12 12.40 19.39
CA LYS A 47 -3.86 13.28 18.23
C LYS A 47 -3.12 14.58 18.60
N LYS A 48 -3.63 15.32 19.60
CA LYS A 48 -3.00 16.59 20.00
C LYS A 48 -1.66 16.33 20.71
N TYR A 49 -1.59 15.26 21.51
CA TYR A 49 -0.40 14.89 22.25
C TYR A 49 0.76 14.48 21.33
N LEU A 50 0.52 13.58 20.38
CA LEU A 50 1.52 13.11 19.41
C LEU A 50 2.04 14.24 18.53
N SER A 51 1.16 15.16 18.11
CA SER A 51 1.55 16.32 17.30
C SER A 51 2.57 17.18 18.04
N LYS A 52 2.34 17.49 19.33
CA LYS A 52 3.27 18.24 20.16
C LYS A 52 4.54 17.46 20.49
N LEU A 53 4.41 16.20 20.89
CA LEU A 53 5.53 15.37 21.34
C LEU A 53 6.55 15.06 20.23
N PHE A 54 6.08 14.84 19.00
CA PHE A 54 6.93 14.47 17.86
C PHE A 54 7.11 15.59 16.84
N ASP A 55 6.61 16.79 17.14
CA ASP A 55 6.67 17.98 16.28
C ASP A 55 6.12 17.74 14.85
N ILE A 56 5.09 16.91 14.74
CA ILE A 56 4.45 16.61 13.44
C ILE A 56 3.11 17.33 13.34
N ASN A 57 2.71 17.70 12.13
CA ASN A 57 1.40 18.32 11.94
C ASN A 57 0.24 17.40 12.39
N THR A 58 -0.89 18.00 12.74
CA THR A 58 -2.02 17.26 13.32
C THR A 58 -2.64 16.24 12.37
N ARG A 59 -2.49 16.40 11.05
CA ARG A 59 -2.95 15.42 10.06
C ARG A 59 -2.03 14.19 10.05
N TYR A 60 -0.71 14.37 10.09
CA TYR A 60 0.22 13.25 10.25
C TYR A 60 0.03 12.53 11.58
N SER A 61 -0.24 13.26 12.67
CA SER A 61 -0.55 12.61 13.94
C SER A 61 -1.84 11.78 13.88
N ASP A 62 -2.89 12.29 13.22
CA ASP A 62 -4.10 11.50 13.02
C ASP A 62 -3.84 10.28 12.12
N ASP A 63 -3.07 10.45 11.04
CA ASP A 63 -2.68 9.38 10.12
C ASP A 63 -1.78 8.33 10.79
N SER A 64 -0.91 8.72 11.73
CA SER A 64 -0.12 7.77 12.52
C SER A 64 -1.02 6.94 13.43
N THR A 65 -2.00 7.55 14.11
CA THR A 65 -2.97 6.78 14.92
C THR A 65 -3.85 5.87 14.08
N PHE A 66 -4.27 6.31 12.88
CA PHE A 66 -5.03 5.50 11.93
C PHE A 66 -4.22 4.28 11.49
N LEU A 67 -2.99 4.49 10.99
CA LEU A 67 -2.13 3.41 10.51
C LEU A 67 -1.82 2.41 11.63
N THR A 68 -1.61 2.88 12.85
CA THR A 68 -1.42 2.05 14.03
C THR A 68 -2.66 1.18 14.31
N LYS A 69 -3.87 1.74 14.29
CA LYS A 69 -5.11 0.96 14.46
C LYS A 69 -5.27 -0.11 13.39
N SER A 70 -5.04 0.23 12.13
CA SER A 70 -5.08 -0.72 11.02
C SER A 70 -4.04 -1.84 11.21
N THR A 71 -2.85 -1.52 11.73
CA THR A 71 -1.81 -2.51 12.03
C THR A 71 -2.24 -3.46 13.15
N ILE A 72 -2.85 -2.94 14.22
CA ILE A 72 -3.37 -3.77 15.33
C ILE A 72 -4.51 -4.67 14.83
N SER A 73 -5.45 -4.15 14.03
CA SER A 73 -6.56 -4.92 13.45
C SER A 73 -6.02 -6.07 12.59
N SER A 74 -5.12 -5.76 11.66
CA SER A 74 -4.50 -6.76 10.78
C SER A 74 -3.72 -7.83 11.55
N CYS A 75 -3.04 -7.47 12.66
CA CYS A 75 -2.42 -8.47 13.53
C CYS A 75 -3.45 -9.41 14.14
N LYS A 76 -4.55 -8.88 14.70
CA LYS A 76 -5.61 -9.67 15.33
C LYS A 76 -6.31 -10.58 14.32
N GLU A 77 -6.64 -10.08 13.13
CA GLU A 77 -7.26 -10.83 12.04
C GLU A 77 -6.40 -12.02 11.60
N ARG A 78 -5.07 -11.90 11.67
CA ARG A 78 -4.12 -12.99 11.36
C ARG A 78 -3.87 -13.93 12.54
N GLY A 79 -4.61 -13.80 13.65
CA GLY A 79 -4.39 -14.58 14.86
C GLY A 79 -3.04 -14.29 15.55
N GLN A 80 -2.39 -13.17 15.24
CA GLN A 80 -1.10 -12.81 15.82
C GLN A 80 -1.30 -11.96 17.07
N ASN A 81 -0.46 -12.18 18.10
CA ASN A 81 -0.49 -11.38 19.31
C ASN A 81 0.10 -9.96 19.05
N PRO A 82 -0.70 -8.87 19.15
CA PRO A 82 -0.23 -7.51 18.92
C PRO A 82 0.91 -7.09 19.88
N LYS A 83 0.93 -7.60 21.12
CA LYS A 83 1.99 -7.28 22.10
C LYS A 83 3.38 -7.79 21.69
N LYS A 84 3.45 -8.74 20.74
CA LYS A 84 4.71 -9.31 20.23
C LYS A 84 5.14 -8.71 18.89
N LEU A 85 4.49 -7.64 18.42
CA LEU A 85 4.86 -6.99 17.15
C LEU A 85 6.25 -6.36 17.24
N ILE A 86 7.08 -6.61 16.22
CA ILE A 86 8.40 -6.00 16.09
C ILE A 86 8.41 -5.04 14.90
N PHE A 87 8.63 -3.76 15.19
CA PHE A 87 8.83 -2.73 14.18
C PHE A 87 10.21 -2.85 13.51
N GLY A 88 10.26 -2.69 12.18
CA GLY A 88 11.49 -2.80 11.40
C GLY A 88 11.76 -4.18 10.80
N LEU A 89 10.70 -4.98 10.58
CA LEU A 89 10.74 -6.37 10.09
C LEU A 89 11.36 -7.35 11.09
N ARG A 90 10.53 -8.28 11.59
CA ARG A 90 10.96 -9.34 12.53
C ARG A 90 12.18 -10.12 12.03
N LYS A 91 12.20 -10.50 10.75
CA LYS A 91 13.33 -11.23 10.14
C LYS A 91 14.66 -10.49 10.29
N LEU A 92 14.69 -9.18 10.06
CA LEU A 92 15.90 -8.36 10.20
C LEU A 92 16.32 -8.24 11.67
N PHE A 93 15.35 -8.09 12.57
CA PHE A 93 15.61 -8.04 14.01
C PHE A 93 16.22 -9.35 14.54
N GLU A 94 15.64 -10.50 14.18
CA GLU A 94 16.16 -11.81 14.58
C GLU A 94 17.55 -12.08 14.00
N GLN A 95 17.82 -11.63 12.76
CA GLN A 95 19.16 -11.67 12.19
C GLN A 95 20.14 -10.84 13.02
N LEU A 96 19.79 -9.60 13.39
CA LEU A 96 20.64 -8.72 14.20
C LEU A 96 20.93 -9.26 15.61
N LYS A 97 20.05 -10.09 16.17
CA LYS A 97 20.23 -10.73 17.48
C LYS A 97 21.34 -11.81 17.47
N LYS A 98 21.70 -12.35 16.30
CA LYS A 98 22.72 -13.41 16.19
C LYS A 98 24.12 -12.86 16.47
N ASN A 99 24.84 -13.51 17.39
CA ASN A 99 26.15 -13.05 17.88
C ASN A 99 27.30 -13.21 16.85
N HIS A 100 27.16 -14.07 15.85
CA HIS A 100 28.19 -14.34 14.84
C HIS A 100 28.26 -13.31 13.69
N LEU A 101 27.37 -12.31 13.65
CA LEU A 101 27.42 -11.25 12.65
C LEU A 101 28.39 -10.16 13.08
N THR A 102 29.53 -10.08 12.40
CA THR A 102 30.59 -9.09 12.66
C THR A 102 30.86 -8.20 11.44
N GLY A 103 31.56 -7.08 11.68
CA GLY A 103 32.08 -6.20 10.62
C GLY A 103 31.02 -5.55 9.73
N LYS A 104 31.32 -5.51 8.42
CA LYS A 104 30.53 -4.82 7.37
C LYS A 104 29.10 -5.33 7.27
N ARG A 105 28.92 -6.66 7.31
CA ARG A 105 27.60 -7.31 7.18
C ARG A 105 26.63 -6.92 8.31
N ARG A 106 27.13 -6.77 9.54
CA ARG A 106 26.34 -6.28 10.68
C ARG A 106 25.93 -4.82 10.49
N LYS A 107 26.83 -3.97 9.99
CA LYS A 107 26.54 -2.54 9.71
C LYS A 107 25.44 -2.40 8.65
N GLU A 108 25.52 -3.15 7.55
CA GLU A 108 24.51 -3.16 6.49
C GLU A 108 23.14 -3.65 6.98
N LEU A 109 23.09 -4.74 7.75
CA LEU A 109 21.84 -5.21 8.37
C LEU A 109 21.24 -4.19 9.33
N LYS A 110 22.09 -3.51 10.12
CA LYS A 110 21.66 -2.46 11.05
C LYS A 110 21.09 -1.26 10.29
N ALA A 111 21.70 -0.87 9.17
CA ALA A 111 21.18 0.18 8.29
C ALA A 111 19.80 -0.21 7.73
N LYS A 112 19.67 -1.41 7.14
CA LYS A 112 18.38 -1.92 6.61
C LYS A 112 17.28 -1.99 7.66
N TRP A 113 17.61 -2.40 8.88
CA TRP A 113 16.66 -2.43 9.99
C TRP A 113 16.25 -1.03 10.43
N LYS A 114 17.19 -0.08 10.51
CA LYS A 114 16.89 1.34 10.79
C LYS A 114 15.99 1.94 9.71
N GLU A 115 16.30 1.73 8.43
CA GLU A 115 15.46 2.17 7.30
C GLU A 115 14.05 1.60 7.42
N SER A 116 13.92 0.29 7.66
CA SER A 116 12.61 -0.36 7.81
C SER A 116 11.83 0.11 9.04
N ARG A 117 12.52 0.54 10.10
CA ARG A 117 11.89 0.94 11.38
C ARG A 117 11.52 2.41 11.41
N HIS A 118 12.32 3.28 10.81
CA HIS A 118 12.20 4.75 10.91
C HIS A 118 11.85 5.41 9.58
N GLY A 119 11.95 4.69 8.47
CA GLY A 119 11.72 5.21 7.12
C GLY A 119 10.29 5.03 6.66
N ASN A 120 9.28 5.41 7.46
CA ASN A 120 7.88 5.35 7.07
C ASN A 120 7.20 6.71 7.32
N LEU A 121 6.48 7.23 6.32
CA LEU A 121 5.61 8.41 6.45
C LEU A 121 4.34 8.15 5.65
N TYR A 122 3.19 8.25 6.30
CA TYR A 122 1.91 7.96 5.67
C TYR A 122 0.98 9.17 5.76
N SER A 123 0.25 9.43 4.67
CA SER A 123 -0.88 10.34 4.74
C SER A 123 -2.05 9.92 3.85
N ARG A 124 -3.26 10.12 4.37
CA ARG A 124 -4.52 9.88 3.65
C ARG A 124 -4.98 11.13 2.91
N GLY A 125 -5.47 10.92 1.69
CA GLY A 125 -6.17 11.95 0.93
C GLY A 125 -7.67 11.97 1.22
N ASP A 126 -8.27 13.10 0.88
CA ASP A 126 -9.68 13.44 0.99
C ASP A 126 -10.08 14.22 -0.26
N LYS A 127 -11.14 13.77 -0.95
CA LYS A 127 -11.66 14.43 -2.15
C LYS A 127 -11.99 15.90 -1.91
N SER A 128 -12.59 16.23 -0.76
CA SER A 128 -12.95 17.61 -0.38
C SER A 128 -11.74 18.52 -0.18
N LYS A 129 -10.54 17.93 -0.06
CA LYS A 129 -9.26 18.61 0.16
C LYS A 129 -8.31 18.44 -1.02
N GLN A 130 -8.87 18.22 -2.20
CA GLN A 130 -8.14 18.07 -3.46
C GLN A 130 -7.17 16.88 -3.42
N GLY A 131 -7.67 15.73 -2.97
CA GLY A 131 -6.85 14.53 -2.80
C GLY A 131 -6.01 14.63 -1.54
N ASN A 132 -4.68 14.57 -1.66
CA ASN A 132 -3.81 14.53 -0.49
C ASN A 132 -3.23 15.92 -0.17
N LEU A 133 -3.41 16.40 1.06
CA LEU A 133 -2.90 17.73 1.48
C LEU A 133 -1.44 17.69 1.94
N ASN A 134 -1.01 16.57 2.50
CA ASN A 134 0.33 16.44 3.07
C ASN A 134 1.34 15.89 2.04
N LEU A 135 0.91 14.95 1.20
CA LEU A 135 1.72 14.28 0.19
C LEU A 135 1.01 14.39 -1.17
N ARG A 136 1.12 15.54 -1.83
CA ARG A 136 0.34 15.90 -3.02
C ARG A 136 1.17 15.76 -4.30
N PHE A 137 0.62 15.17 -5.35
CA PHE A 137 1.23 15.23 -6.68
C PHE A 137 0.88 16.53 -7.38
N GLU A 138 1.89 17.25 -7.88
CA GLU A 138 1.77 18.54 -8.57
C GLU A 138 2.62 18.52 -9.85
N TRP A 139 2.10 19.16 -10.91
CA TRP A 139 2.84 19.37 -12.16
C TRP A 139 3.62 20.67 -12.05
N ILE A 140 4.93 20.62 -12.31
CA ILE A 140 5.83 21.77 -12.34
C ILE A 140 6.67 21.65 -13.61
N ASN A 141 6.53 22.60 -14.54
CA ASN A 141 7.24 22.60 -15.82
C ASN A 141 7.12 21.26 -16.57
N ASP A 142 5.89 20.76 -16.72
CA ASP A 142 5.55 19.48 -17.36
C ASP A 142 6.14 18.21 -16.71
N GLU A 143 6.80 18.36 -15.57
CA GLU A 143 7.30 17.25 -14.76
C GLU A 143 6.44 17.05 -13.51
N LEU A 144 6.31 15.79 -13.09
CA LEU A 144 5.53 15.45 -11.90
C LEU A 144 6.40 15.49 -10.65
N TYR A 145 5.95 16.22 -9.64
CA TYR A 145 6.57 16.29 -8.32
C TYR A 145 5.61 15.80 -7.23
N LEU A 146 6.17 15.23 -6.18
CA LEU A 146 5.47 15.04 -4.91
C LEU A 146 5.82 16.20 -3.99
N ARG A 147 4.83 17.05 -3.71
CA ARG A 147 4.87 18.07 -2.66
C ARG A 147 4.65 17.43 -1.30
N ILE A 148 5.67 17.53 -0.44
CA ILE A 148 5.71 16.99 0.92
C ILE A 148 5.59 18.16 1.90
N ASN A 149 4.51 18.19 2.68
CA ASN A 149 4.34 19.14 3.77
C ASN A 149 5.21 18.72 4.96
N THR A 150 6.17 19.56 5.35
CA THR A 150 7.08 19.29 6.48
C THR A 150 6.60 19.87 7.82
N GLY A 151 5.54 20.68 7.81
CA GLY A 151 5.05 21.43 8.95
C GLY A 151 4.97 22.92 8.63
N ASN A 152 4.22 23.70 9.41
CA ASN A 152 4.19 25.18 9.33
C ASN A 152 4.00 25.77 7.91
N ARG A 153 3.27 25.08 7.03
CA ARG A 153 3.08 25.44 5.60
C ARG A 153 4.37 25.48 4.78
N GLN A 154 5.44 24.84 5.24
CA GLN A 154 6.63 24.58 4.47
C GLN A 154 6.43 23.32 3.62
N TYR A 155 6.93 23.38 2.39
CA TYR A 155 6.79 22.33 1.40
C TYR A 155 8.15 22.01 0.79
N ILE A 156 8.42 20.72 0.66
CA ILE A 156 9.55 20.20 -0.09
C ILE A 156 9.00 19.49 -1.33
N TYR A 157 9.67 19.67 -2.45
CA TYR A 157 9.30 19.08 -3.72
C TYR A 157 10.29 17.99 -4.10
N ALA A 158 9.79 16.78 -4.33
CA ALA A 158 10.60 15.67 -4.80
C ALA A 158 10.12 15.23 -6.19
N LYS A 159 11.03 15.21 -7.16
CA LYS A 159 10.74 14.80 -8.53
C LYS A 159 10.34 13.33 -8.56
N VAL A 160 9.28 13.02 -9.28
CA VAL A 160 8.78 11.65 -9.42
C VAL A 160 9.54 10.94 -10.53
N ILE A 161 10.34 9.94 -10.15
CA ILE A 161 11.07 9.09 -11.08
C ILE A 161 10.32 7.78 -11.25
N ARG A 162 9.66 7.65 -12.42
CA ARG A 162 8.99 6.42 -12.84
C ARG A 162 8.88 6.34 -14.36
N SER A 163 9.35 5.22 -14.92
CA SER A 163 9.09 4.84 -16.30
C SER A 163 7.76 4.08 -16.42
N VAL A 164 7.07 4.24 -17.56
CA VAL A 164 5.89 3.47 -17.93
C VAL A 164 6.35 2.29 -18.78
N GLU A 165 6.16 1.06 -18.30
CA GLU A 165 6.69 -0.13 -18.97
C GLU A 165 5.73 -0.73 -20.01
N ARG A 166 4.42 -0.48 -19.89
CA ARG A 166 3.38 -1.13 -20.70
C ARG A 166 2.23 -0.19 -20.99
N LYS A 167 1.56 -0.37 -22.14
CA LYS A 167 0.37 0.39 -22.55
C LYS A 167 -0.77 0.35 -21.51
N ASN A 168 -0.88 -0.73 -20.76
CA ASN A 168 -1.91 -0.94 -19.73
C ASN A 168 -1.38 -0.69 -18.31
N ASP A 169 -0.28 0.05 -18.13
CA ASP A 169 0.19 0.41 -16.79
C ASP A 169 -0.85 1.33 -16.12
N LYS A 170 -1.28 0.93 -14.92
CA LYS A 170 -2.18 1.70 -14.06
C LYS A 170 -1.62 3.06 -13.64
N TRP A 171 -0.34 3.31 -13.87
CA TRP A 171 0.23 4.66 -13.78
C TRP A 171 -0.42 5.64 -14.74
N ILE A 172 -0.69 5.23 -15.98
CA ILE A 172 -1.31 6.09 -17.00
C ILE A 172 -2.70 6.53 -16.53
N GLU A 173 -3.48 5.59 -15.98
CA GLU A 173 -4.78 5.87 -15.38
C GLU A 173 -4.66 6.86 -14.22
N PHE A 174 -3.68 6.69 -13.34
CA PHE A 174 -3.42 7.62 -12.24
C PHE A 174 -3.00 9.03 -12.72
N MET A 175 -2.14 9.13 -13.75
CA MET A 175 -1.77 10.41 -14.37
C MET A 175 -3.00 11.11 -14.95
N PHE A 176 -3.84 10.37 -15.68
CA PHE A 176 -5.07 10.90 -16.27
C PHE A 176 -6.06 11.39 -15.20
N MET A 177 -6.22 10.63 -14.11
CA MET A 177 -7.03 11.08 -12.97
C MET A 177 -6.47 12.38 -12.37
N LEU A 178 -5.16 12.50 -12.18
CA LEU A 178 -4.52 13.73 -11.69
C LEU A 178 -4.77 14.91 -12.65
N GLU A 179 -4.59 14.69 -13.95
CA GLU A 179 -4.82 15.71 -14.98
C GLU A 179 -6.27 16.21 -14.98
N ASN A 180 -7.25 15.30 -14.91
CA ASN A 180 -8.66 15.66 -14.80
C ASN A 180 -8.96 16.43 -13.50
N ALA A 181 -8.32 16.04 -12.40
CA ALA A 181 -8.47 16.74 -11.13
C ALA A 181 -7.99 18.20 -11.21
N TYR A 182 -6.88 18.46 -11.92
CA TYR A 182 -6.36 19.82 -12.13
C TYR A 182 -7.15 20.62 -13.17
N ARG A 183 -7.55 20.00 -14.29
CA ARG A 183 -8.25 20.68 -15.39
C ARG A 183 -9.72 20.93 -15.11
N TYR A 184 -10.40 19.93 -14.55
CA TYR A 184 -11.86 19.92 -14.40
C TYR A 184 -12.32 19.96 -12.94
N GLY A 185 -11.39 19.97 -11.98
CA GLY A 185 -11.73 19.93 -10.55
C GLY A 185 -12.28 18.58 -10.09
N GLU A 186 -12.11 17.51 -10.88
CA GLU A 186 -12.55 16.14 -10.58
C GLU A 186 -11.64 15.45 -9.54
N TRP A 187 -11.54 16.04 -8.35
CA TRP A 187 -10.68 15.54 -7.30
C TRP A 187 -11.09 14.14 -6.84
N PHE A 188 -10.08 13.33 -6.49
CA PHE A 188 -10.23 11.98 -5.98
C PHE A 188 -9.30 11.76 -4.79
N PRO A 189 -9.70 10.95 -3.79
CA PRO A 189 -8.84 10.64 -2.67
C PRO A 189 -7.80 9.60 -3.08
N TYR A 190 -6.56 9.80 -2.64
CA TYR A 190 -5.49 8.81 -2.72
C TYR A 190 -4.63 8.92 -1.46
N SER A 191 -4.11 7.79 -0.97
CA SER A 191 -3.16 7.79 0.13
C SER A 191 -1.75 7.56 -0.38
N VAL A 192 -0.77 8.13 0.32
CA VAL A 192 0.65 7.98 -0.03
C VAL A 192 1.38 7.48 1.20
N ASN A 193 2.19 6.44 1.01
CA ASN A 193 3.11 5.92 2.00
C ASN A 193 4.55 6.04 1.46
N LEU A 194 5.37 6.89 2.08
CA LEU A 194 6.80 6.97 1.78
C LEU A 194 7.56 5.90 2.55
N LYS A 195 8.43 5.17 1.85
CA LYS A 195 9.34 4.19 2.45
C LYS A 195 10.77 4.37 1.97
N ILE A 196 11.72 4.13 2.87
CA ILE A 196 13.14 4.09 2.52
C ILE A 196 13.50 2.67 2.07
N LYS A 197 14.18 2.55 0.93
CA LYS A 197 14.83 1.32 0.47
C LYS A 197 16.18 1.67 -0.14
N ASN A 198 17.26 1.06 0.36
CA ASN A 198 18.61 1.29 -0.15
C ASN A 198 18.95 2.79 -0.19
N SER A 199 18.61 3.52 0.89
CA SER A 199 18.83 4.97 1.03
C SER A 199 18.09 5.87 0.03
N ASN A 200 17.20 5.31 -0.79
CA ASN A 200 16.28 6.04 -1.66
C ASN A 200 14.88 6.07 -1.06
N VAL A 201 14.14 7.14 -1.33
CA VAL A 201 12.75 7.30 -0.89
C VAL A 201 11.82 6.88 -2.01
N TYR A 202 10.88 6.00 -1.70
CA TYR A 202 9.86 5.52 -2.63
C TYR A 202 8.48 5.89 -2.11
N ALA A 203 7.61 6.37 -2.99
CA ALA A 203 6.21 6.60 -2.69
C ALA A 203 5.37 5.39 -3.14
N PHE A 204 4.53 4.90 -2.24
CA PHE A 204 3.51 3.88 -2.50
C PHE A 204 2.15 4.56 -2.46
N ILE A 205 1.48 4.64 -3.60
CA ILE A 205 0.22 5.36 -3.77
C ILE A 205 -0.89 4.34 -3.80
N SER A 206 -1.83 4.44 -2.87
CA SER A 206 -3.04 3.63 -2.88
C SER A 206 -4.22 4.47 -3.35
N VAL A 207 -4.81 4.05 -4.47
CA VAL A 207 -5.97 4.68 -5.09
C VAL A 207 -7.05 3.63 -5.30
N GLU A 208 -8.30 4.06 -5.21
CA GLU A 208 -9.45 3.22 -5.50
C GLU A 208 -9.54 2.99 -7.01
N GLU A 209 -9.65 1.72 -7.39
CA GLU A 209 -9.80 1.33 -8.79
C GLU A 209 -11.29 1.18 -9.06
N LYS A 210 -11.77 1.83 -10.12
CA LYS A 210 -13.14 1.60 -10.61
C LYS A 210 -13.17 0.26 -11.33
N LEU A 211 -13.63 -0.77 -10.64
CA LEU A 211 -13.88 -2.04 -11.28
C LEU A 211 -15.15 -1.92 -12.15
N PRO A 212 -15.14 -2.46 -13.39
CA PRO A 212 -16.34 -2.52 -14.18
C PRO A 212 -17.42 -3.31 -13.43
N HIS A 213 -18.69 -2.97 -13.67
CA HIS A 213 -19.79 -3.76 -13.10
C HIS A 213 -19.62 -5.21 -13.50
N ILE A 214 -19.54 -6.11 -12.52
CA ILE A 214 -19.46 -7.55 -12.79
C ILE A 214 -20.76 -7.91 -13.50
N THR A 215 -20.69 -8.24 -14.78
CA THR A 215 -21.82 -8.78 -15.52
C THR A 215 -21.53 -10.25 -15.79
N ILE A 216 -22.32 -11.13 -15.18
CA ILE A 216 -22.26 -12.56 -15.47
C ILE A 216 -23.05 -12.79 -16.76
N LYS A 217 -22.35 -12.80 -17.90
CA LYS A 217 -22.94 -13.16 -19.20
C LYS A 217 -22.54 -14.59 -19.54
N LYS A 218 -23.52 -15.45 -19.86
CA LYS A 218 -23.27 -16.81 -20.35
C LYS A 218 -22.86 -16.82 -21.83
N ASP A 219 -22.97 -15.67 -22.50
CA ASP A 219 -22.76 -15.51 -23.94
C ASP A 219 -21.30 -15.77 -24.37
N ASN A 220 -20.34 -15.61 -23.46
CA ASN A 220 -18.92 -15.81 -23.75
C ASN A 220 -18.39 -17.17 -23.25
N GLY A 221 -19.29 -18.07 -22.81
CA GLY A 221 -18.89 -19.33 -22.19
C GLY A 221 -18.64 -19.24 -20.68
N ILE A 222 -18.24 -20.35 -20.06
CA ILE A 222 -18.00 -20.45 -18.61
C ILE A 222 -16.56 -20.88 -18.38
N ILE A 223 -15.87 -20.23 -17.44
CA ILE A 223 -14.57 -20.69 -16.93
C ILE A 223 -14.77 -21.20 -15.49
N GLY A 224 -14.49 -22.48 -15.26
CA GLY A 224 -14.38 -23.08 -13.94
C GLY A 224 -12.91 -23.08 -13.50
N ILE A 225 -12.63 -22.58 -12.30
CA ILE A 225 -11.30 -22.61 -11.68
C ILE A 225 -11.40 -23.47 -10.42
N ASP A 226 -10.69 -24.59 -10.39
CA ASP A 226 -10.55 -25.42 -9.20
C ASP A 226 -9.16 -25.20 -8.59
N VAL A 227 -9.11 -24.52 -7.45
CA VAL A 227 -7.88 -24.20 -6.71
C VAL A 227 -7.40 -25.32 -5.79
N ASN A 228 -8.05 -26.49 -5.82
CA ASN A 228 -7.67 -27.65 -5.01
C ASN A 228 -7.27 -28.87 -5.87
N ALA A 229 -7.08 -28.68 -7.17
CA ALA A 229 -6.77 -29.77 -8.09
C ALA A 229 -5.35 -30.32 -7.86
N TYR A 230 -5.22 -31.63 -7.65
CA TYR A 230 -3.92 -32.29 -7.58
C TYR A 230 -3.37 -32.59 -9.00
N PRO A 231 -2.05 -32.49 -9.25
CA PRO A 231 -0.96 -32.15 -8.32
C PRO A 231 -0.59 -30.66 -8.24
N PHE A 232 -1.20 -29.81 -9.08
CA PHE A 232 -0.72 -28.44 -9.30
C PHE A 232 -1.48 -27.35 -8.52
N HIS A 233 -2.44 -27.73 -7.67
CA HIS A 233 -3.32 -26.86 -6.89
C HIS A 233 -4.08 -25.80 -7.72
N LEU A 234 -4.22 -26.04 -9.02
CA LEU A 234 -4.97 -25.20 -9.95
C LEU A 234 -5.38 -26.02 -11.19
N ALA A 235 -6.67 -26.16 -11.42
CA ALA A 235 -7.23 -26.64 -12.68
C ALA A 235 -8.17 -25.58 -13.28
N LEU A 236 -8.15 -25.51 -14.60
CA LEU A 236 -8.96 -24.58 -15.38
C LEU A 236 -9.82 -25.40 -16.36
N ALA A 237 -11.13 -25.22 -16.31
CA ALA A 237 -12.06 -25.73 -17.29
C ALA A 237 -12.72 -24.55 -18.00
N PHE A 238 -12.91 -24.63 -19.31
CA PHE A 238 -13.67 -23.62 -20.04
C PHE A 238 -14.65 -24.27 -21.01
N THR A 239 -15.84 -23.71 -21.11
CA THR A 239 -16.84 -24.07 -22.12
C THR A 239 -17.13 -22.83 -22.95
N LEU A 240 -17.24 -22.97 -24.27
CA LEU A 240 -17.69 -21.89 -25.15
C LEU A 240 -19.23 -21.93 -25.28
N GLN A 241 -19.82 -20.81 -25.72
CA GLN A 241 -21.27 -20.56 -25.83
C GLN A 241 -22.08 -21.70 -26.48
N LYS A 242 -21.48 -22.42 -27.44
CA LYS A 242 -22.02 -23.63 -28.03
C LYS A 242 -21.25 -24.81 -27.47
N GLY A 243 -21.74 -25.41 -26.38
CA GLY A 243 -21.10 -26.55 -25.75
C GLY A 243 -20.80 -27.67 -26.76
N LYS A 244 -19.55 -27.77 -27.20
CA LYS A 244 -18.94 -28.96 -27.82
C LYS A 244 -17.43 -28.85 -27.75
N ARG A 245 -16.87 -29.63 -26.82
CA ARG A 245 -15.56 -30.31 -26.89
C ARG A 245 -14.38 -29.46 -27.36
N GLY A 246 -13.70 -28.81 -26.41
CA GLY A 246 -12.30 -28.45 -26.54
C GLY A 246 -11.49 -29.23 -25.51
N LEU A 247 -11.05 -30.44 -25.88
CA LEU A 247 -10.13 -31.40 -25.21
C LEU A 247 -10.77 -32.78 -25.20
N GLY A 248 -10.29 -33.68 -26.07
CA GLY A 248 -10.83 -35.01 -26.35
C GLY A 248 -10.71 -36.03 -25.21
N PHE A 249 -11.08 -35.66 -23.99
CA PHE A 249 -11.27 -36.62 -22.90
C PHE A 249 -12.69 -37.19 -22.99
N LYS A 250 -12.80 -38.51 -23.19
CA LYS A 250 -14.08 -39.23 -23.10
C LYS A 250 -14.67 -39.01 -21.71
N GLU A 251 -15.82 -38.35 -21.65
CA GLU A 251 -16.59 -38.13 -20.44
C GLU A 251 -17.03 -39.46 -19.81
N LYS A 252 -16.61 -39.71 -18.57
CA LYS A 252 -17.47 -40.42 -17.61
C LYS A 252 -17.90 -39.39 -16.58
N LEU A 253 -19.07 -38.80 -16.78
CA LEU A 253 -19.77 -38.04 -15.74
C LEU A 253 -19.99 -38.97 -14.53
N PRO A 254 -19.52 -38.62 -13.32
CA PRO A 254 -19.90 -39.33 -12.10
C PRO A 254 -21.42 -39.29 -11.96
N LYS A 255 -22.04 -40.45 -11.68
CA LYS A 255 -23.51 -40.61 -11.70
C LYS A 255 -24.26 -39.53 -10.90
N ASN A 256 -23.67 -39.07 -9.80
CA ASN A 256 -24.28 -38.15 -8.83
C ASN A 256 -24.44 -36.71 -9.36
N TYR A 257 -23.76 -36.32 -10.44
CA TYR A 257 -23.87 -34.98 -11.02
C TYR A 257 -25.01 -34.84 -12.06
N LYS A 258 -25.64 -35.95 -12.46
CA LYS A 258 -26.79 -35.91 -13.38
C LYS A 258 -28.07 -35.38 -12.72
N GLU A 259 -28.22 -35.58 -11.41
CA GLU A 259 -29.42 -35.15 -10.68
C GLU A 259 -29.48 -33.63 -10.52
N LEU A 260 -28.32 -32.97 -10.31
CA LEU A 260 -28.18 -31.51 -10.22
C LEU A 260 -28.51 -30.74 -11.51
N LEU A 261 -28.57 -31.41 -12.66
CA LEU A 261 -28.87 -30.81 -13.96
C LEU A 261 -30.33 -31.00 -14.39
N ASN A 262 -31.11 -31.78 -13.63
CA ASN A 262 -32.51 -32.08 -13.91
C ASN A 262 -33.48 -31.38 -12.95
N ASP A 263 -32.99 -30.59 -11.98
CA ASP A 263 -33.84 -29.66 -11.23
C ASP A 263 -34.20 -28.49 -12.14
N SER A 264 -35.34 -28.62 -12.81
CA SER A 264 -36.08 -27.52 -13.41
C SER A 264 -36.90 -26.82 -12.32
N ASP A 265 -36.73 -25.50 -12.18
CA ASP A 265 -37.80 -24.63 -11.70
C ASP A 265 -39.04 -24.75 -12.60
#